data_AF-A0A7S3GID9-F1
#
_entry.id   AF-A0A7S3GID9-F1
#
_cell.length_a   1.000
_cell.length_b   1.000
_cell.length_c   1.000
_cell.angle_alpha   90.00
_cell.angle_beta   90.00
_cell.angle_gamma   90.00
#
_symmetry.space_group_name_H-M   'P 1'
#
loop_
_entity.id
_entity.type
_entity.pdbx_description
1 polymer ?
#
loop_
_entity_poly.entity_id
_entity_poly.type
_entity_poly.pdbx_seq_one_letter_code
_entity_poly.pdbx_strand_id
1 'polypeptide(L)'
;MDLGGKAEGGGTACVKAVAVPKGPRILKRRVVSRMPEDIKNNKFLNAAIQANLPSNYNFEIKKTVWKVRDAKASCVALQFPEGLMMFATSISEILRAFAGVKDIVILGDVTYGACCVDDFAAKAAGASFLVS
;
A
#
# COMPACT_ATOMS: atom_id res chain seq x y z
N MET A 1 56.05 -0.24 44.73
CA MET A 1 55.94 1.15 45.21
C MET A 1 56.22 2.02 44.01
N ASP A 2 55.31 2.97 43.77
CA ASP A 2 55.38 4.07 42.80
C ASP A 2 55.43 3.77 41.30
N LEU A 3 54.78 4.53 40.40
CA LEU A 3 53.57 5.38 40.35
C LEU A 3 53.57 6.01 38.94
N GLY A 4 52.38 6.21 38.35
CA GLY A 4 52.11 7.19 37.28
C GLY A 4 52.53 6.80 35.84
N GLY A 5 51.71 6.88 34.79
CA GLY A 5 50.47 7.61 34.54
C GLY A 5 50.72 8.86 33.68
N LYS A 6 50.27 8.86 32.40
CA LYS A 6 49.61 10.01 31.72
C LYS A 6 49.02 9.66 30.33
N ALA A 7 47.71 9.91 30.18
CA ALA A 7 46.90 10.50 29.09
C ALA A 7 47.09 10.04 27.61
N GLU A 8 46.07 9.51 26.92
CA GLU A 8 44.88 10.11 26.24
C GLU A 8 45.08 10.39 24.73
N GLY A 9 44.08 9.99 23.93
CA GLY A 9 43.64 10.75 22.76
C GLY A 9 43.86 10.13 21.38
N GLY A 10 42.77 9.73 20.73
CA GLY A 10 42.49 10.17 19.36
C GLY A 10 42.43 9.10 18.26
N GLY A 11 41.21 8.88 17.75
CA GLY A 11 40.96 9.06 16.32
C GLY A 11 40.96 7.82 15.42
N THR A 12 39.77 7.25 15.28
CA THR A 12 39.19 6.59 14.10
C THR A 12 39.93 6.76 12.76
N ALA A 13 40.19 5.63 12.08
CA ALA A 13 40.26 5.60 10.62
C ALA A 13 39.62 4.32 10.07
N CYS A 14 38.40 4.50 9.56
CA CYS A 14 37.61 3.55 8.79
C CYS A 14 38.29 3.29 7.44
N VAL A 15 38.57 2.02 7.12
CA VAL A 15 39.13 1.62 5.81
C VAL A 15 38.06 1.77 4.73
N LYS A 16 38.34 2.60 3.72
CA LYS A 16 37.44 2.91 2.60
C LYS A 16 37.29 1.72 1.66
N ALA A 17 36.05 1.33 1.39
CA ALA A 17 35.69 0.42 0.30
C ALA A 17 35.91 1.09 -1.06
N VAL A 18 36.51 0.37 -2.00
CA VAL A 18 36.69 0.79 -3.40
C VAL A 18 35.38 0.59 -4.17
N ALA A 19 34.91 1.63 -4.86
CA ALA A 19 33.70 1.61 -5.67
C ALA A 19 33.98 1.02 -7.07
N VAL A 20 33.19 0.02 -7.47
CA VAL A 20 33.16 -0.52 -8.84
C VAL A 20 32.16 0.29 -9.69
N PRO A 21 32.54 0.83 -10.86
CA PRO A 21 31.60 1.57 -11.70
C PRO A 21 30.58 0.62 -12.34
N LYS A 22 29.29 0.83 -12.06
CA LYS A 22 28.19 0.13 -12.74
C LYS A 22 27.82 0.91 -14.00
N GLY A 23 27.94 0.23 -15.15
CA GLY A 23 27.62 0.78 -16.47
C GLY A 23 26.18 1.32 -16.60
N PRO A 24 25.87 1.99 -17.74
CA PRO A 24 24.62 2.72 -17.91
C PRO A 24 23.41 1.78 -17.80
N ARG A 25 22.57 2.00 -16.78
CA ARG A 25 21.31 1.28 -16.63
C ARG A 25 20.33 1.77 -17.70
N ILE A 26 20.00 0.92 -18.66
CA ILE A 26 18.89 1.15 -19.59
C ILE A 26 17.59 1.23 -18.77
N LEU A 27 17.03 2.43 -18.66
CA LEU A 27 15.72 2.64 -18.03
C LEU A 27 14.65 2.06 -18.96
N LYS A 28 14.22 0.82 -18.70
CA LYS A 28 13.03 0.26 -19.37
C LYS A 28 11.85 1.20 -19.09
N ARG A 29 11.33 1.86 -20.12
CA ARG A 29 10.15 2.71 -20.03
C ARG A 29 9.00 1.83 -19.54
N ARG A 30 8.56 2.05 -18.30
CA ARG A 30 7.43 1.33 -17.71
C ARG A 30 6.22 1.62 -18.58
N VAL A 31 5.70 0.60 -19.26
CA VAL A 31 4.39 0.69 -19.91
C VAL A 31 3.41 1.01 -18.78
N VAL A 32 2.81 2.20 -18.82
CA VAL A 32 1.72 2.56 -17.91
C VAL A 32 0.61 1.57 -18.22
N SER A 33 0.44 0.58 -17.35
CA SER A 33 -0.52 -0.50 -17.57
C SER A 33 -1.91 0.11 -17.71
N ARG A 34 -2.49 0.01 -18.92
CA ARG A 34 -3.84 0.48 -19.20
C ARG A 34 -4.80 -0.46 -18.47
N MET A 35 -5.76 0.11 -17.74
CA MET A 35 -6.77 -0.69 -17.04
C MET A 35 -7.53 -1.57 -18.05
N PRO A 36 -7.67 -2.88 -17.79
CA PRO A 36 -8.38 -3.80 -18.67
C PRO A 36 -9.83 -3.37 -18.95
N GLU A 37 -10.32 -3.67 -20.17
CA GLU A 37 -11.67 -3.29 -20.60
C GLU A 37 -12.77 -4.03 -19.82
N ASP A 38 -12.51 -5.25 -19.36
CA ASP A 38 -13.42 -6.07 -18.55
C ASP A 38 -13.71 -5.45 -17.18
N ILE A 39 -12.86 -4.54 -16.70
CA ILE A 39 -13.07 -3.75 -15.48
C ILE A 39 -13.61 -2.36 -15.83
N LYS A 40 -13.07 -1.73 -16.88
CA LYS A 40 -13.46 -0.37 -17.28
C LYS A 40 -14.93 -0.27 -17.65
N ASN A 41 -15.41 -1.20 -18.48
CA ASN A 41 -16.76 -1.21 -19.05
C ASN A 41 -17.68 -2.24 -18.38
N ASN A 42 -17.33 -2.73 -17.19
CA ASN A 42 -18.11 -3.71 -16.47
C ASN A 42 -19.44 -3.12 -15.96
N LYS A 43 -20.57 -3.55 -16.57
CA LYS A 43 -21.91 -3.07 -16.20
C LYS A 43 -22.30 -3.44 -14.77
N PHE A 44 -21.95 -4.65 -14.31
CA PHE A 44 -22.27 -5.13 -12.97
C PHE A 44 -21.49 -4.38 -11.89
N LEU A 45 -20.19 -4.14 -12.12
CA LEU A 45 -19.38 -3.34 -11.22
C LEU A 45 -19.90 -1.89 -11.12
N ASN A 46 -20.27 -1.29 -12.24
CA ASN A 46 -20.86 0.05 -12.26
C ASN A 46 -22.15 0.12 -11.45
N ALA A 47 -23.04 -0.86 -11.65
CA ALA A 47 -24.30 -0.94 -10.93
C ALA A 47 -24.07 -1.12 -9.41
N ALA A 48 -23.14 -2.00 -9.02
CA ALA A 48 -22.80 -2.22 -7.62
C ALA A 48 -22.23 -0.96 -6.94
N ILE A 49 -21.37 -0.21 -7.65
CA ILE A 49 -20.85 1.07 -7.18
C ILE A 49 -21.99 2.07 -6.98
N GLN A 50 -22.86 2.24 -7.98
CA GLN A 50 -23.98 3.21 -7.93
C GLN A 50 -25.02 2.87 -6.87
N ALA A 51 -25.24 1.58 -6.60
CA ALA A 51 -26.24 1.14 -5.61
C ALA A 51 -25.74 1.26 -4.16
N ASN A 52 -24.43 1.12 -3.92
CA ASN A 52 -23.89 0.99 -2.55
C ASN A 52 -23.03 2.17 -2.09
N LEU A 53 -22.59 3.04 -3.01
CA LEU A 53 -21.69 4.16 -2.71
C LEU A 53 -22.31 5.48 -3.17
N PRO A 54 -22.10 6.57 -2.41
CA PRO A 54 -22.67 7.86 -2.75
C PRO A 54 -21.99 8.48 -3.97
N SER A 55 -22.76 9.18 -4.81
CA SER A 55 -22.29 9.76 -6.07
C SER A 55 -21.40 10.99 -5.89
N ASN A 56 -21.40 11.60 -4.71
CA ASN A 56 -20.60 12.78 -4.37
C ASN A 56 -19.15 12.45 -3.98
N TYR A 57 -18.76 11.16 -3.96
CA TYR A 57 -17.39 10.74 -3.67
C TYR A 57 -16.88 9.75 -4.73
N ASN A 58 -15.64 9.93 -5.17
CA ASN A 58 -14.98 9.03 -6.11
C ASN A 58 -13.98 8.13 -5.38
N PHE A 59 -14.42 6.94 -4.97
CA PHE A 59 -13.58 5.94 -4.30
C PHE A 59 -12.59 5.21 -5.24
N GLU A 60 -12.51 5.58 -6.51
CA GLU A 60 -11.68 4.92 -7.53
C GLU A 60 -11.82 3.38 -7.59
N ILE A 61 -12.99 2.82 -7.22
CA ILE A 61 -13.20 1.37 -7.03
C ILE A 61 -12.70 0.51 -8.19
N LYS A 62 -12.96 0.93 -9.44
CA LYS A 62 -12.49 0.19 -10.63
C LYS A 62 -10.97 0.03 -10.65
N LYS A 63 -10.25 1.09 -10.30
CA LYS A 63 -8.80 1.12 -10.23
C LYS A 63 -8.31 0.23 -9.09
N THR A 64 -8.98 0.27 -7.94
CA THR A 64 -8.70 -0.60 -6.80
C THR A 64 -8.88 -2.07 -7.17
N VAL A 65 -10.02 -2.45 -7.78
CA VAL A 65 -10.28 -3.81 -8.27
C VAL A 65 -9.17 -4.25 -9.23
N TRP A 66 -8.80 -3.40 -10.18
CA TRP A 66 -7.72 -3.71 -11.11
C TRP A 66 -6.38 -3.92 -10.39
N LYS A 67 -6.00 -3.04 -9.48
CA LYS A 67 -4.73 -3.14 -8.75
C LYS A 67 -4.65 -4.34 -7.83
N VAL A 68 -5.75 -4.67 -7.16
CA VAL A 68 -5.85 -5.86 -6.32
C VAL A 68 -5.72 -7.13 -7.16
N ARG A 69 -6.38 -7.19 -8.32
CA ARG A 69 -6.26 -8.32 -9.27
C ARG A 69 -4.84 -8.45 -9.84
N ASP A 70 -4.22 -7.34 -10.22
CA ASP A 70 -2.85 -7.30 -10.75
C ASP A 70 -1.82 -7.76 -9.69
N ALA A 71 -2.02 -7.33 -8.43
CA ALA A 71 -1.21 -7.75 -7.29
C ALA A 71 -1.49 -9.20 -6.84
N LYS A 72 -2.57 -9.83 -7.32
CA LYS A 72 -3.03 -11.16 -6.89
C LYS A 72 -3.20 -11.27 -5.37
N ALA A 73 -3.65 -10.19 -4.75
CA ALA A 73 -3.79 -10.11 -3.30
C ALA A 73 -5.03 -10.91 -2.84
N SER A 74 -4.82 -11.90 -1.97
CA SER A 74 -5.90 -12.69 -1.37
C SER A 74 -6.44 -12.09 -0.06
N CYS A 75 -5.60 -11.33 0.65
CA CYS A 75 -5.94 -10.57 1.85
C CYS A 75 -5.62 -9.09 1.63
N VAL A 76 -6.63 -8.23 1.83
CA VAL A 76 -6.55 -6.78 1.61
C VAL A 76 -6.94 -6.03 2.89
N ALA A 77 -6.12 -5.08 3.31
CA ALA A 77 -6.46 -4.14 4.37
C ALA A 77 -7.10 -2.89 3.75
N LEU A 78 -8.16 -2.39 4.38
CA LEU A 78 -8.84 -1.15 4.05
C LEU A 78 -8.65 -0.18 5.22
N GLN A 79 -8.18 1.02 4.91
CA GLN A 79 -7.99 2.10 5.84
C GLN A 79 -8.74 3.31 5.31
N PHE A 80 -9.60 3.90 6.14
CA PHE A 80 -10.39 5.07 5.75
C PHE A 80 -10.41 6.09 6.89
N PRO A 81 -10.51 7.40 6.59
CA PRO A 81 -10.85 8.40 7.60
C PRO A 81 -12.25 8.11 8.17
N GLU A 82 -12.51 8.59 9.39
CA GLU A 82 -13.77 8.34 10.13
C GLU A 82 -15.03 8.59 9.30
N GLY A 83 -15.07 9.71 8.56
CA GLY A 83 -16.22 10.09 7.72
C GLY A 83 -16.47 9.20 6.50
N LEU A 84 -15.53 8.33 6.14
CA LEU A 84 -15.67 7.37 5.03
C LEU A 84 -15.70 5.92 5.49
N MET A 85 -15.42 5.65 6.76
CA MET A 85 -15.35 4.30 7.33
C MET A 85 -16.69 3.56 7.20
N MET A 86 -17.82 4.28 7.23
CA MET A 86 -19.15 3.70 7.01
C MET A 86 -19.30 3.00 5.64
N PHE A 87 -18.50 3.36 4.64
CA PHE A 87 -18.51 2.72 3.32
C PHE A 87 -17.57 1.52 3.22
N ALA A 88 -16.72 1.28 4.22
CA ALA A 88 -15.72 0.22 4.18
C ALA A 88 -16.34 -1.15 3.96
N THR A 89 -17.45 -1.46 4.63
CA THR A 89 -18.18 -2.73 4.46
C THR A 89 -18.73 -2.88 3.04
N SER A 90 -19.35 -1.84 2.48
CA SER A 90 -19.86 -1.86 1.10
C SER A 90 -18.74 -2.03 0.07
N ILE A 91 -17.61 -1.35 0.26
CA ILE A 91 -16.42 -1.50 -0.58
C ILE A 91 -15.86 -2.92 -0.46
N SER A 92 -15.87 -3.49 0.74
CA SER A 92 -15.41 -4.86 1.00
C SER A 92 -16.18 -5.88 0.16
N GLU A 93 -17.51 -5.77 0.14
CA GLU A 93 -18.36 -6.67 -0.66
C GLU A 93 -18.09 -6.54 -2.16
N ILE A 94 -17.88 -5.31 -2.65
CA ILE A 94 -17.51 -5.08 -4.06
C ILE A 94 -16.15 -5.72 -4.37
N LEU A 95 -15.15 -5.58 -3.49
CA LEU A 95 -13.83 -6.17 -3.71
C LEU A 95 -13.87 -7.71 -3.66
N ARG A 96 -14.67 -8.30 -2.76
CA ARG A 96 -14.90 -9.75 -2.74
C ARG A 96 -15.51 -10.23 -4.06
N ALA A 97 -16.57 -9.58 -4.52
CA ALA A 97 -17.31 -9.97 -5.71
C ALA A 97 -16.51 -9.80 -7.02
N PHE A 98 -15.78 -8.69 -7.17
CA PHE A 98 -15.18 -8.32 -8.46
C PHE A 98 -13.65 -8.45 -8.51
N ALA A 99 -12.96 -8.48 -7.37
CA ALA A 99 -11.51 -8.67 -7.31
C ALA A 99 -11.10 -10.06 -6.79
N GLY A 100 -12.04 -10.88 -6.29
CA GLY A 100 -11.78 -12.24 -5.81
C GLY A 100 -10.99 -12.27 -4.49
N VAL A 101 -11.09 -11.21 -3.70
CA VAL A 101 -10.43 -11.12 -2.39
C VAL A 101 -11.12 -12.05 -1.39
N LYS A 102 -10.33 -12.87 -0.70
CA LYS A 102 -10.85 -13.84 0.29
C LYS A 102 -11.01 -13.23 1.67
N ASP A 103 -10.03 -12.44 2.09
CA ASP A 103 -9.98 -11.84 3.41
C ASP A 103 -9.86 -10.32 3.28
N ILE A 104 -10.68 -9.60 4.03
CA ILE A 104 -10.64 -8.14 4.09
C ILE A 104 -10.59 -7.72 5.54
N VAL A 105 -9.61 -6.87 5.85
CA VAL A 105 -9.37 -6.34 7.19
C VAL A 105 -9.66 -4.85 7.14
N ILE A 106 -10.60 -4.37 7.94
CA ILE A 106 -10.86 -2.93 8.07
C ILE A 106 -10.04 -2.43 9.26
N LEU A 107 -9.07 -1.55 9.00
CA LEU A 107 -8.26 -0.93 10.04
C LEU A 107 -9.09 0.17 10.71
N GLY A 108 -9.27 0.04 12.03
CA GLY A 108 -10.15 0.92 12.81
C GLY A 108 -9.49 2.20 13.33
N ASP A 109 -8.21 2.45 13.00
CA ASP A 109 -7.52 3.66 13.45
C ASP A 109 -7.91 4.87 12.59
N VAL A 110 -8.07 6.01 13.25
CA VAL A 110 -8.53 7.23 12.59
C VAL A 110 -7.40 7.79 11.74
N THR A 111 -7.61 7.77 10.42
CA THR A 111 -6.62 8.23 9.47
C THR A 111 -6.87 9.71 9.16
N TYR A 112 -6.07 10.60 9.71
CA TYR A 112 -6.18 12.05 9.45
C TYR A 112 -5.47 12.48 8.15
N GLY A 113 -4.65 11.60 7.57
CA GLY A 113 -3.97 11.82 6.31
C GLY A 113 -2.97 10.71 5.98
N ALA A 114 -2.19 10.92 4.93
CA ALA A 114 -1.19 9.94 4.47
C ALA A 114 -0.03 9.70 5.46
N CYS A 115 0.10 10.51 6.52
CA CYS A 115 1.04 10.25 7.61
C CYS A 115 0.57 9.14 8.58
N CYS A 116 -0.71 8.76 8.52
CA CYS A 116 -1.32 7.76 9.39
C CYS A 116 -1.44 6.38 8.72
N VAL A 117 -0.80 6.16 7.57
CA VAL A 117 -0.85 4.85 6.88
C VAL A 117 -0.28 3.78 7.79
N ASP A 118 -1.09 2.78 8.13
CA ASP A 118 -0.72 1.74 9.08
C ASP A 118 -0.33 0.43 8.39
N ASP A 119 0.82 0.48 7.71
CA ASP A 119 1.42 -0.68 7.06
C ASP A 119 1.80 -1.79 8.06
N PHE A 120 2.09 -1.41 9.31
CA PHE A 120 2.47 -2.36 10.37
C PHE A 120 1.26 -3.20 10.79
N ALA A 121 0.11 -2.59 11.09
CA ALA A 121 -1.11 -3.32 11.41
C ALA A 121 -1.62 -4.13 10.21
N ALA A 122 -1.57 -3.57 9.00
CA ALA A 122 -1.93 -4.30 7.78
C ALA A 122 -1.09 -5.58 7.63
N LYS A 123 0.23 -5.49 7.81
CA LYS A 123 1.13 -6.64 7.73
C LYS A 123 0.93 -7.62 8.89
N ALA A 124 0.69 -7.13 10.10
CA ALA A 124 0.39 -7.98 11.27
C ALA A 124 -0.91 -8.77 11.09
N ALA A 125 -1.91 -8.19 10.41
CA ALA A 125 -3.15 -8.85 10.03
C ALA A 125 -3.01 -9.78 8.81
N GLY A 126 -1.80 -9.92 8.24
CA GLY A 126 -1.53 -10.78 7.08
C GLY A 126 -2.02 -10.21 5.75
N ALA A 127 -2.35 -8.91 5.68
CA ALA A 127 -2.72 -8.27 4.43
C ALA A 127 -1.51 -8.11 3.51
N SER A 128 -1.72 -8.45 2.24
CA SER A 128 -0.71 -8.34 1.18
C SER A 128 -0.88 -7.06 0.36
N PHE A 129 -1.94 -6.31 0.61
CA PHE A 129 -2.30 -5.08 -0.09
C PHE A 129 -3.06 -4.17 0.87
N LEU A 130 -2.72 -2.88 0.90
CA LEU A 130 -3.40 -1.86 1.70
C LEU A 130 -4.02 -0.83 0.75
N VAL A 131 -5.29 -0.51 0.99
CA VAL A 131 -6.01 0.60 0.35
C VAL A 131 -6.26 1.66 1.42
N SER A 132 -5.73 2.86 1.22
CA SER A 132 -5.85 4.04 2.09
C SER A 132 -6.39 5.23 1.32
#